data_AF-A0AAU7VN77-F1
#
_entry.id   AF-A0AAU7VN77-F1
#
_cell.length_a   1.000
_cell.length_b   1.000
_cell.length_c   1.000
_cell.angle_alpha   90.00
_cell.angle_beta   90.00
_cell.angle_gamma   90.00
#
_symmetry.space_group_name_H-M   'P 1'
#
loop_
_entity.id
_entity.type
_entity.pdbx_description
1 polymer ?
#
loop_
_entity_poly.entity_id
_entity_poly.type
_entity_poly.pdbx_seq_one_letter_code
_entity_poly.pdbx_strand_id
1 'polypeptide(L)'
;MCQDNKSIPHKHKHQNTKAVINRLSRASGHLDSVKRMVEDGQDCSYVLIQLSAVISALNNTGKVILKDHLEHCIVHAVETGDQETLDQLYNAIDQFIK
;
A
#
# COMPACT_ATOMS: atom_id res chain seq x y z
N MET A 1 23.08 -30.57 1.34
CA MET A 1 21.75 -30.65 0.72
C MET A 1 21.21 -29.24 0.64
N CYS A 2 21.01 -28.73 -0.57
CA CYS A 2 20.40 -27.42 -0.79
C CYS A 2 18.89 -27.57 -0.57
N GLN A 3 18.32 -26.78 0.32
CA GLN A 3 16.87 -26.55 0.36
C GLN A 3 16.67 -25.07 0.06
N ASP A 4 16.25 -24.81 -1.17
CA ASP A 4 15.81 -23.51 -1.66
C ASP A 4 14.55 -23.10 -0.89
N ASN A 5 14.71 -22.26 0.15
CA ASN A 5 13.59 -21.64 0.84
C ASN A 5 13.02 -20.52 -0.04
N LYS A 6 12.15 -20.90 -0.98
CA LYS A 6 11.35 -19.96 -1.76
C LYS A 6 10.22 -19.45 -0.88
N SER A 7 10.37 -18.23 -0.36
CA SER A 7 9.30 -17.44 0.23
C SER A 7 8.13 -17.38 -0.76
N ILE A 8 7.08 -18.14 -0.49
CA ILE A 8 5.89 -18.19 -1.34
C ILE A 8 5.14 -16.88 -1.09
N PRO A 9 4.96 -16.00 -2.09
CA PRO A 9 4.11 -14.84 -1.91
C PRO A 9 2.69 -15.35 -1.71
N HIS A 10 2.18 -15.26 -0.48
CA HIS A 10 0.80 -15.60 -0.18
C HIS A 10 -0.11 -14.64 -0.98
N LYS A 11 -0.72 -15.15 -2.06
CA LYS A 11 -1.71 -14.42 -2.85
C LYS A 11 -2.98 -14.27 -2.01
N HIS A 12 -3.07 -13.18 -1.25
CA HIS A 12 -4.32 -12.82 -0.60
C HIS A 12 -5.20 -12.03 -1.56
N LYS A 13 -6.42 -12.50 -1.77
CA LYS A 13 -7.47 -11.69 -2.36
C LYS A 13 -7.96 -10.75 -1.26
N HIS A 14 -7.64 -9.46 -1.36
CA HIS A 14 -8.19 -8.49 -0.44
C HIS A 14 -9.72 -8.57 -0.50
N GLN A 15 -10.40 -8.66 0.65
CA GLN A 15 -11.87 -8.59 0.67
C GLN A 15 -12.33 -7.31 -0.02
N ASN A 16 -11.54 -6.25 0.14
CA ASN A 16 -11.76 -4.93 -0.44
C ASN A 16 -10.99 -4.67 -1.75
N THR A 17 -10.59 -5.70 -2.51
CA THR A 17 -9.79 -5.56 -3.76
C THR A 17 -10.34 -4.46 -4.67
N LYS A 18 -11.64 -4.45 -4.96
CA LYS A 18 -12.27 -3.44 -5.83
C LYS A 18 -12.18 -2.02 -5.24
N ALA A 19 -12.36 -1.87 -3.93
CA ALA A 19 -12.28 -0.58 -3.26
C ALA A 19 -10.85 -0.04 -3.26
N VAL A 20 -9.85 -0.90 -3.05
CA VAL A 20 -8.43 -0.56 -3.13
C VAL A 20 -8.08 -0.12 -4.55
N ILE A 21 -8.44 -0.89 -5.58
CA ILE A 21 -8.23 -0.53 -6.98
C ILE A 21 -8.85 0.83 -7.30
N ASN A 22 -10.11 1.06 -6.91
CA ASN A 22 -10.78 2.34 -7.14
C ASN A 22 -10.07 3.53 -6.46
N ARG A 23 -9.46 3.33 -5.29
CA ARG A 23 -8.68 4.39 -4.63
C ARG A 23 -7.37 4.66 -5.35
N LEU A 24 -6.66 3.61 -5.75
CA LEU A 24 -5.42 3.71 -6.54
C LEU A 24 -5.67 4.41 -7.89
N SER A 25 -6.74 4.06 -8.60
CA SER A 25 -7.10 4.72 -9.86
C SER A 25 -7.37 6.22 -9.69
N ARG A 26 -8.01 6.63 -8.58
CA ARG A 26 -8.22 8.05 -8.27
C ARG A 26 -6.91 8.77 -7.95
N ALA A 27 -6.04 8.15 -7.15
CA ALA A 27 -4.72 8.71 -6.83
C ALA A 27 -3.85 8.86 -8.09
N SER A 28 -3.90 7.88 -9.01
CA SER A 28 -3.22 7.94 -10.30
C SER A 28 -3.72 9.10 -11.16
N GLY A 29 -5.04 9.26 -11.29
CA GLY A 29 -5.61 10.38 -12.06
C GLY A 29 -5.30 11.75 -11.45
N HIS A 30 -5.21 11.84 -10.12
CA HIS A 30 -4.77 13.06 -9.43
C HIS A 30 -3.30 13.34 -9.69
N LEU A 31 -2.43 12.32 -9.62
CA LEU A 31 -1.01 12.46 -9.95
C LEU A 31 -0.81 12.93 -11.40
N ASP A 32 -1.58 12.39 -12.36
CA ASP A 32 -1.55 12.85 -13.74
C ASP A 32 -1.97 14.32 -13.88
N SER A 33 -2.91 14.78 -13.04
CA SER A 33 -3.26 16.20 -12.98
C SER A 33 -2.11 17.05 -12.43
N VAL A 34 -1.44 16.60 -11.37
CA VAL A 34 -0.27 17.31 -10.81
C VAL A 34 0.86 17.39 -11.84
N LYS A 35 1.08 16.31 -12.60
CA LYS A 35 2.04 16.30 -13.70
C LYS A 35 1.73 17.39 -14.74
N ARG A 36 0.47 17.49 -15.19
CA ARG A 36 0.03 18.55 -16.11
C ARG A 36 0.24 19.95 -15.54
N MET A 37 -0.02 20.15 -14.25
CA MET A 37 0.23 21.45 -13.60
C MET A 37 1.70 21.87 -13.69
N VAL A 38 2.63 20.92 -13.59
CA VAL A 38 4.07 21.19 -13.78
C VAL A 38 4.38 21.51 -15.24
N GLU A 39 3.83 20.74 -16.18
CA GLU A 39 3.99 20.98 -17.63
C GLU A 39 3.46 22.36 -18.06
N ASP A 40 2.35 22.79 -17.45
CA ASP A 40 1.69 24.08 -17.70
C ASP A 40 2.36 25.26 -16.96
N GLY A 41 3.41 25.01 -16.17
CA GLY A 41 4.12 26.05 -15.42
C GLY A 41 3.29 26.71 -14.31
N GLN A 42 2.39 25.96 -13.66
CA GLN A 42 1.60 26.44 -12.53
C GLN A 42 2.47 26.81 -11.32
N ASP A 43 1.92 27.64 -10.41
CA ASP A 43 2.61 28.05 -9.18
C ASP A 43 3.10 26.88 -8.34
N CYS A 44 4.38 26.94 -7.93
CA CYS A 44 5.03 25.87 -7.17
C CYS A 44 4.31 25.55 -5.85
N SER A 45 3.78 26.57 -5.16
CA SER A 45 3.07 26.37 -3.89
C SER A 45 1.78 25.59 -4.12
N TYR A 46 1.07 25.89 -5.21
CA TYR A 46 -0.14 25.17 -5.58
C TYR A 46 0.15 23.73 -6.02
N VAL A 47 1.20 23.50 -6.80
CA VAL A 47 1.68 22.15 -7.16
C VAL A 47 2.00 21.33 -5.91
N LEU A 48 2.72 21.91 -4.94
CA LEU A 48 3.07 21.23 -3.68
C LEU A 48 1.83 20.88 -2.85
N ILE A 49 0.82 21.75 -2.80
CA ILE A 49 -0.45 21.46 -2.13
C ILE A 49 -1.14 20.26 -2.79
N GLN A 50 -1.24 20.24 -4.12
CA GLN A 50 -1.89 19.13 -4.83
C GLN A 50 -1.10 17.82 -4.69
N LEU A 51 0.23 17.88 -4.74
CA LEU A 51 1.08 16.71 -4.50
C LEU A 51 0.89 16.14 -3.08
N SER A 52 0.75 17.01 -2.07
CA SER A 52 0.47 16.56 -0.69
C SER A 52 -0.87 15.83 -0.56
N ALA A 53 -1.86 16.21 -1.37
CA ALA A 53 -3.15 15.54 -1.42
C ALA A 53 -3.03 14.13 -2.06
N VAL A 54 -2.19 13.97 -3.10
CA VAL A 54 -1.88 12.64 -3.67
C VAL A 54 -1.22 11.75 -2.62
N ILE A 55 -0.20 12.25 -1.91
CA ILE A 55 0.47 11.50 -0.83
C ILE A 55 -0.55 11.07 0.24
N SER A 56 -1.43 11.98 0.66
CA SER A 56 -2.49 11.68 1.63
C SER A 56 -3.45 10.60 1.13
N ALA A 57 -3.82 10.61 -0.15
CA ALA A 57 -4.66 9.58 -0.75
C ALA A 57 -3.97 8.21 -0.78
N LEU A 58 -2.68 8.17 -1.08
CA LEU A 58 -1.87 6.94 -1.05
C LEU A 58 -1.75 6.39 0.37
N ASN A 59 -1.44 7.23 1.36
CA ASN A 59 -1.36 6.85 2.77
C ASN A 59 -2.70 6.28 3.28
N ASN A 60 -3.82 6.90 2.92
CA ASN A 60 -5.14 6.38 3.29
C ASN A 60 -5.45 5.03 2.61
N THR A 61 -4.97 4.83 1.38
CA THR A 61 -5.12 3.55 0.67
C THR A 61 -4.27 2.45 1.31
N GLY A 62 -3.02 2.76 1.67
CA GLY A 62 -2.13 1.84 2.37
C GLY A 62 -2.68 1.41 3.73
N LYS A 63 -3.27 2.33 4.50
CA LYS A 63 -3.96 2.01 5.77
C LYS A 63 -5.08 0.98 5.60
N VAL A 64 -5.84 1.06 4.50
CA VAL A 64 -6.91 0.09 4.20
C VAL A 64 -6.32 -1.27 3.88
N ILE A 65 -5.26 -1.32 3.05
CA ILE A 65 -4.56 -2.56 2.70
C ILE A 65 -4.01 -3.23 3.96
N LEU A 66 -3.35 -2.44 4.82
CA LEU A 66 -2.81 -2.92 6.09
C LEU A 66 -3.91 -3.49 6.98
N LYS A 67 -5.03 -2.79 7.16
CA LYS A 67 -6.16 -3.29 7.95
C LYS A 67 -6.69 -4.62 7.42
N ASP A 68 -6.90 -4.73 6.10
CA ASP A 68 -7.39 -5.94 5.44
C ASP A 68 -6.39 -7.11 5.58
N HIS A 69 -5.09 -6.81 5.63
CA HIS A 69 -4.05 -7.81 5.87
C HIS A 69 -4.01 -8.28 7.34
N LEU A 70 -4.12 -7.35 8.30
CA LEU A 70 -4.18 -7.67 9.73
C LEU A 70 -5.37 -8.58 10.06
N GLU A 71 -6.55 -8.31 9.49
CA GLU A 71 -7.78 -9.07 9.73
C GLU A 71 -7.70 -10.52 9.24
N HIS A 72 -6.90 -10.81 8.19
CA HIS A 72 -6.85 -12.14 7.58
C HIS A 72 -5.57 -12.94 7.88
N CYS A 73 -4.42 -12.28 7.97
CA CYS A 73 -3.13 -12.97 8.02
C CYS A 73 -2.64 -13.19 9.44
N ILE A 74 -2.87 -12.24 10.36
CA ILE A 74 -2.45 -12.39 11.76
C ILE A 74 -3.24 -13.51 12.45
N VAL A 75 -4.56 -13.56 12.25
CA VAL A 75 -5.39 -14.59 12.89
C VAL A 75 -4.88 -15.99 12.54
N HIS A 76 -4.62 -16.21 11.24
CA HIS A 76 -4.12 -17.49 10.78
C HIS A 76 -2.69 -17.78 11.26
N ALA A 77 -1.77 -16.82 11.16
CA ALA A 77 -0.38 -17.00 11.55
C ALA A 77 -0.23 -17.25 13.06
N VAL A 78 -1.06 -16.62 13.90
CA VAL A 78 -1.10 -16.87 15.34
C VAL A 78 -1.65 -18.25 15.66
N GLU A 79 -2.70 -18.70 14.95
CA GLU A 79 -3.26 -20.05 15.12
C GLU A 79 -2.30 -21.16 14.67
N THR A 80 -1.50 -20.92 13.63
CA THR A 80 -0.57 -21.91 13.05
C THR A 80 0.86 -21.82 13.62
N GLY A 81 1.19 -20.78 14.38
CA GLY A 81 2.54 -20.52 14.87
C GLY A 81 3.52 -20.11 13.76
N ASP A 82 3.01 -19.53 12.67
CA ASP A 82 3.81 -19.12 11.51
C ASP A 82 4.52 -17.79 11.77
N GLN A 83 5.69 -17.88 12.39
CA GLN A 83 6.53 -16.73 12.71
C GLN A 83 7.06 -16.01 11.45
N GLU A 84 7.26 -16.72 10.33
CA GLU A 84 7.79 -16.12 9.11
C GLU A 84 6.79 -15.12 8.51
N THR A 85 5.50 -15.48 8.49
CA THR A 85 4.42 -14.58 8.04
C THR A 85 4.33 -13.33 8.93
N LEU A 86 4.51 -13.47 10.25
CA LEU A 86 4.53 -12.32 11.16
C LEU A 86 5.73 -11.40 10.90
N ASP A 87 6.93 -11.95 10.71
CA ASP A 87 8.13 -11.17 10.43
C ASP A 87 8.03 -10.42 9.08
N GLN A 88 7.46 -11.04 8.05
CA GLN A 88 7.19 -10.39 6.76
C GLN A 88 6.23 -9.21 6.91
N LEU A 89 5.20 -9.35 7.75
CA LEU A 89 4.27 -8.28 8.04
C LEU A 89 4.93 -7.12 8.81
N TYR A 90 5.73 -7.41 9.83
CA TYR A 90 6.49 -6.38 10.55
C TYR A 90 7.37 -5.56 9.60
N ASN A 91 8.09 -6.23 8.69
CA ASN A 91 8.90 -5.57 7.68
C ASN A 91 8.08 -4.67 6.74
N ALA A 92 6.89 -5.12 6.33
CA ALA A 92 6.00 -4.32 5.49
C ALA A 92 5.46 -3.07 6.22
N ILE A 93 5.14 -3.20 7.50
CA ILE A 93 4.68 -2.08 8.35
C ILE A 93 5.81 -1.04 8.51
N ASP A 94 7.03 -1.50 8.82
CA ASP A 94 8.18 -0.61 9.00
C ASP A 94 8.52 0.17 7.72
N GLN A 95 8.33 -0.41 6.54
CA GLN A 95 8.49 0.30 5.28
C GLN A 95 7.36 1.31 5.01
N PHE A 96 6.14 1.02 5.47
CA PHE A 96 4.98 1.87 5.21
C PHE A 96 4.90 3.10 6.14
N ILE A 97 5.45 3.01 7.36
CA ILE A 97 5.42 4.10 8.36
C ILE A 97 6.59 5.08 8.19
N LYS A 98 7.67 4.68 7.51
CA LYS A 98 8.80 5.55 7.17
C LYS A 98 8.39 6.75 6.31
#